data_AF-A0AAU3W2W6-F1
#
_entry.id   AF-A0AAU3W2W6-F1
#
_cell.length_a   1.000
_cell.length_b   1.000
_cell.length_c   1.000
_cell.angle_alpha   90.00
_cell.angle_beta   90.00
_cell.angle_gamma   90.00
#
_symmetry.space_group_name_H-M   'P 1'
#
loop_
_entity.id
_entity.type
_entity.pdbx_description
1 polymer ?
#
loop_
_entity_poly.entity_id
_entity_poly.type
_entity_poly.pdbx_seq_one_letter_code
_entity_poly.pdbx_strand_id
1 'polypeptide(L)'
;MAKVRLSNDTDEILALWIEPLGEDRWMKPGEQFTVVAGDSEPVPADDVPFDVAFHDQGISVWVNVGYEAVVYDQSGAELDCGHQRPLEVLRSWTESAEAAATRAETRPDFSPSLRESIRKTASDMRHQLTTAEAEGS
;
A
#
# COMPACT_ATOMS: atom_id res chain seq x y z
N MET A 1 2.51 20.78 5.96
CA MET A 1 2.51 19.31 5.84
C MET A 1 3.21 18.66 7.03
N ALA A 2 2.50 17.78 7.72
CA ALA A 2 3.07 16.92 8.75
C ALA A 2 3.88 15.78 8.10
N LYS A 3 4.92 15.30 8.79
CA LYS A 3 5.78 14.22 8.30
C LYS A 3 6.10 13.23 9.41
N VAL A 4 6.16 11.95 9.08
CA VAL A 4 6.68 10.90 9.96
C VAL A 4 7.73 10.09 9.20
N ARG A 5 8.86 9.83 9.85
CA ARG A 5 9.92 8.98 9.31
C ARG A 5 9.89 7.64 10.03
N LEU A 6 10.00 6.58 9.25
CA LEU A 6 10.08 5.20 9.72
C LEU A 6 11.40 4.60 9.27
N SER A 7 11.95 3.73 10.10
CA SER A 7 13.22 3.04 9.84
C SER A 7 13.01 1.55 10.06
N ASN A 8 13.41 0.74 9.09
CA ASN A 8 13.44 -0.71 9.27
C ASN A 8 14.81 -1.12 9.80
N ASP A 9 14.99 -1.07 11.11
CA ASP A 9 16.22 -1.51 11.79
C ASP A 9 16.22 -3.03 12.09
N THR A 10 15.37 -3.79 11.41
CA THR A 10 15.30 -5.25 11.53
C THR A 10 16.02 -5.94 10.37
N ASP A 11 16.27 -7.25 10.50
CA ASP A 11 16.87 -8.07 9.44
C ASP A 11 15.83 -8.61 8.43
N GLU A 12 14.55 -8.27 8.61
CA GLU A 12 13.43 -8.74 7.78
C GLU A 12 12.87 -7.61 6.91
N ILE A 13 12.17 -7.96 5.82
CA ILE A 13 11.39 -6.98 5.06
C ILE A 13 10.12 -6.65 5.86
N LEU A 14 9.82 -5.36 6.02
CA LEU A 14 8.60 -4.89 6.71
C LEU A 14 7.63 -4.26 5.73
N ALA A 15 6.35 -4.65 5.81
CA ALA A 15 5.29 -3.90 5.14
C ALA A 15 5.01 -2.60 5.91
N LEU A 16 4.84 -1.52 5.16
CA LEU A 16 4.34 -0.23 5.60
C LEU A 16 2.98 0.00 4.95
N TRP A 17 1.93 0.00 5.78
CA TRP A 17 0.57 0.31 5.40
C TRP A 17 0.27 1.78 5.63
N ILE A 18 -0.27 2.45 4.61
CA ILE A 18 -0.78 3.81 4.68
C ILE A 18 -2.29 3.72 4.75
N GLU A 19 -2.83 4.06 5.90
CA GLU A 19 -4.24 3.97 6.22
C GLU A 19 -4.83 5.37 6.39
N PRO A 20 -6.11 5.61 6.02
CA PRO A 20 -7.09 4.64 5.52
C PRO A 20 -7.02 4.40 4.00
N LEU A 21 -5.90 4.77 3.35
CA LEU A 21 -5.75 4.70 1.90
C LEU A 21 -5.66 3.25 1.37
N GLY A 22 -5.44 2.26 2.24
CA GLY A 22 -5.32 0.85 1.85
C GLY A 22 -4.10 0.59 0.97
N GLU A 23 -3.04 1.36 1.20
CA GLU A 23 -1.87 1.44 0.34
C GLU A 23 -0.64 0.83 1.03
N ASP A 24 0.19 0.06 0.33
CA ASP A 24 1.37 -0.61 0.90
C ASP A 24 2.69 -0.21 0.24
N ARG A 25 3.78 -0.22 1.03
CA ARG A 25 5.18 -0.24 0.55
C ARG A 25 5.98 -1.19 1.41
N TRP A 26 7.08 -1.72 0.90
CA TRP A 26 7.86 -2.73 1.61
C TRP A 26 9.30 -2.24 1.81
N MET A 27 9.70 -2.13 3.08
CA MET A 27 11.00 -1.64 3.49
C MET A 27 11.96 -2.82 3.64
N LYS A 28 13.06 -2.83 2.90
CA LYS A 28 14.17 -3.77 3.15
C LYS A 28 14.90 -3.43 4.45
N PRO A 29 15.66 -4.38 5.02
CA PRO A 29 16.55 -4.11 6.14
C PRO A 29 17.42 -2.87 5.91
N GLY A 30 17.41 -1.95 6.87
CA GLY A 30 18.17 -0.70 6.86
C GLY A 30 17.55 0.45 6.05
N GLU A 31 16.41 0.26 5.39
CA GLU A 31 15.74 1.34 4.65
C GLU A 31 14.96 2.29 5.56
N GLN A 32 14.80 3.52 5.07
CA GLN A 32 14.00 4.56 5.72
C GLN A 32 13.03 5.17 4.73
N PHE A 33 11.76 5.24 5.12
CA PHE A 33 10.72 5.93 4.36
C PHE A 33 10.20 7.13 5.17
N THR A 34 9.83 8.19 4.46
CA THR A 34 9.17 9.38 5.04
C THR A 34 7.77 9.48 4.46
N VAL A 35 6.76 9.41 5.32
CA VAL A 35 5.36 9.67 4.97
C VAL A 35 5.09 11.16 5.18
N VAL A 36 4.53 11.81 4.16
CA VAL A 36 4.15 13.22 4.19
C VAL A 36 2.64 13.28 3.99
N ALA A 37 1.93 13.81 4.98
CA ALA A 37 0.50 14.09 4.85
C ALA A 37 0.31 15.30 3.92
N GLY A 38 -0.69 15.20 3.04
CA GLY A 38 -1.05 16.27 2.11
C GLY A 38 -1.48 17.56 2.79
N ASP A 39 -1.64 18.61 1.99
CA ASP A 39 -2.13 19.89 2.50
C ASP A 39 -3.62 19.76 2.84
N SER A 40 -3.94 19.99 4.12
CA SER A 40 -5.30 20.28 4.56
C SER A 40 -5.33 21.64 5.24
N GLU A 41 -6.53 22.22 5.32
CA GLU A 41 -6.85 23.34 6.22
C GLU A 41 -6.13 23.17 7.58
N PRO A 42 -5.74 24.26 8.26
CA PRO A 42 -5.02 24.17 9.53
C PRO A 42 -5.78 23.27 10.51
N VAL A 43 -5.23 22.08 10.67
CA VAL A 43 -5.72 21.08 11.61
C VAL A 43 -5.62 21.70 13.02
N PRO A 44 -6.64 21.60 13.87
CA PRO A 44 -6.53 22.03 15.26
C PRO A 44 -5.22 21.55 15.89
N ALA A 45 -4.55 22.41 16.66
CA ALA A 45 -3.22 22.12 17.20
C ALA A 45 -3.14 20.86 18.09
N ASP A 46 -4.29 20.31 18.46
CA ASP A 46 -4.43 19.13 19.32
C ASP A 46 -4.57 17.81 18.52
N ASP A 47 -4.72 17.86 17.20
CA ASP A 47 -4.82 16.65 16.38
C ASP A 47 -3.44 16.05 16.09
N VAL A 48 -3.32 14.75 16.35
CA VAL A 48 -2.11 13.98 16.03
C VAL A 48 -2.17 13.64 14.54
N PRO A 49 -1.23 14.11 13.71
CA PRO A 49 -1.29 13.92 12.26
C PRO A 49 -1.14 12.45 11.82
N PHE A 50 -0.51 11.64 12.67
CA PHE A 50 -0.29 10.22 12.42
C PHE A 50 -0.49 9.38 13.68
N ASP A 51 -1.19 8.26 13.54
CA ASP A 51 -1.10 7.15 14.49
C ASP A 51 -0.22 6.05 13.89
N VAL A 52 0.75 5.55 14.66
CA VAL A 52 1.67 4.51 14.20
C VAL A 52 1.50 3.26 15.05
N ALA A 53 1.14 2.14 14.41
CA ALA A 53 0.98 0.85 15.04
C ALA A 53 1.95 -0.16 14.46
N PHE A 54 2.69 -0.85 15.33
CA PHE A 54 3.54 -1.99 14.97
C PHE A 54 2.78 -3.28 15.23
N HIS A 55 2.84 -4.21 14.29
CA HIS A 55 2.17 -5.51 14.36
C HIS A 55 2.99 -6.58 13.65
N ASP A 56 2.54 -7.83 13.75
CA ASP A 56 3.19 -9.02 13.17
C ASP A 56 3.32 -8.96 11.63
N GLN A 57 2.48 -8.17 10.97
CA GLN A 57 2.50 -7.96 9.53
C GLN A 57 3.23 -6.68 9.10
N GLY A 58 3.84 -5.93 10.02
CA GLY A 58 4.61 -4.72 9.71
C GLY A 58 4.19 -3.48 10.51
N ILE A 59 4.09 -2.34 9.83
CA ILE A 59 3.80 -1.03 10.40
C ILE A 59 2.57 -0.47 9.69
N SER A 60 1.59 -0.01 10.45
CA SER A 60 0.49 0.81 9.94
C SER A 60 0.67 2.26 10.36
N VAL A 61 0.60 3.16 9.39
CA VAL A 61 0.55 4.61 9.59
C VAL A 61 -0.84 5.08 9.22
N TRP A 62 -1.63 5.41 10.23
CA TRP A 62 -2.91 6.07 10.08
C TRP A 62 -2.67 7.56 9.86
N VAL A 63 -3.07 8.06 8.69
CA VAL A 63 -2.94 9.47 8.31
C VAL A 63 -4.25 10.16 8.66
N ASN A 64 -4.23 10.96 9.73
CA ASN A 64 -5.42 11.59 10.29
C ASN A 64 -5.72 12.96 9.67
N VAL A 65 -4.79 13.48 8.85
CA VAL A 65 -4.80 14.84 8.32
C VAL A 65 -4.34 14.84 6.88
N GLY A 66 -4.87 15.74 6.05
CA GLY A 66 -4.66 15.69 4.62
C GLY A 66 -5.37 14.46 4.03
N TYR A 67 -6.28 14.65 3.08
CA TYR A 67 -7.02 13.54 2.47
C TYR A 67 -6.15 12.69 1.52
N GLU A 68 -4.83 12.81 1.63
CA GLU A 68 -3.81 12.19 0.79
C GLU A 68 -2.50 12.05 1.60
N ALA A 69 -1.66 11.11 1.18
CA ALA A 69 -0.32 10.95 1.73
C ALA A 69 0.65 10.53 0.62
N VAL A 70 1.88 11.03 0.70
CA VAL A 70 2.96 10.68 -0.22
C VAL A 70 4.10 10.06 0.56
N VAL A 71 4.67 8.97 0.03
CA VAL A 71 5.76 8.24 0.68
C VAL A 71 7.04 8.45 -0.13
N TYR A 72 8.11 8.82 0.56
CA TYR A 72 9.42 9.06 -0.04
C TYR A 72 10.49 8.12 0.54
N ASP A 73 11.43 7.70 -0.29
CA ASP A 73 12.65 7.02 0.16
C ASP A 73 13.67 7.99 0.78
N GLN A 74 14.77 7.44 1.27
CA GLN A 74 15.90 8.19 1.86
C GLN A 74 16.62 9.15 0.89
N SER A 75 16.49 8.94 -0.42
CA SER A 75 17.02 9.84 -1.45
C SER A 75 16.07 10.99 -1.78
N GLY A 76 14.81 10.89 -1.33
CA GLY A 76 13.73 11.82 -1.62
C GLY A 76 12.91 11.45 -2.85
N ALA A 77 13.05 10.23 -3.40
CA ALA A 77 12.23 9.73 -4.49
C ALA A 77 10.86 9.26 -3.96
N GLU A 78 9.80 9.59 -4.70
CA GLU A 78 8.45 9.16 -4.37
C GLU A 78 8.25 7.67 -4.66
N LEU A 79 7.52 6.99 -3.77
CA LEU A 79 7.29 5.55 -3.83
C LEU A 79 5.81 5.24 -4.10
N ASP A 80 5.56 4.56 -5.21
CA ASP A 80 4.25 4.04 -5.57
C ASP A 80 3.77 2.92 -4.63
N CYS A 81 2.46 2.70 -4.62
CA CYS A 81 1.85 1.57 -3.93
C CYS A 81 2.38 0.23 -4.52
N GLY A 82 2.73 -0.69 -3.62
CA GLY A 82 3.36 -1.97 -3.96
C GLY A 82 4.88 -1.89 -4.17
N HIS A 83 5.53 -0.75 -3.91
CA HIS A 83 6.98 -0.63 -3.97
C HIS A 83 7.67 -1.76 -3.17
N GLN A 84 8.54 -2.52 -3.84
CA GLN A 84 9.27 -3.68 -3.31
C GLN A 84 8.40 -4.80 -2.70
N ARG A 85 7.11 -4.89 -3.06
CA ARG A 85 6.25 -5.99 -2.60
C ARG A 85 6.88 -7.35 -2.92
N PRO A 86 7.07 -8.25 -1.94
CA PRO A 86 7.63 -9.57 -2.19
C PRO A 86 6.84 -10.34 -3.25
N LEU A 87 7.56 -11.05 -4.14
CA LEU A 87 6.96 -11.74 -5.28
C LEU A 87 5.91 -12.78 -4.86
N GLU A 88 6.16 -13.48 -3.75
CA GLU A 88 5.23 -14.44 -3.15
C GLU A 88 3.94 -13.80 -2.65
N VAL A 89 4.03 -12.60 -2.06
CA VAL A 89 2.87 -11.81 -1.62
C VAL A 89 2.08 -11.36 -2.85
N LEU A 90 2.75 -10.77 -3.84
CA LEU A 90 2.12 -10.33 -5.08
C LEU A 90 1.42 -11.48 -5.81
N ARG A 91 2.04 -12.67 -5.85
CA ARG A 91 1.45 -13.89 -6.42
C ARG A 91 0.18 -14.30 -5.67
N SER A 92 0.26 -14.44 -4.35
CA SER A 92 -0.88 -14.83 -3.52
C SER A 92 -2.05 -13.86 -3.63
N TRP A 93 -1.77 -12.55 -3.66
CA TRP A 93 -2.78 -11.52 -3.82
C TRP A 93 -3.38 -11.52 -5.22
N THR A 94 -2.57 -11.74 -6.27
CA THR A 94 -3.06 -11.87 -7.65
C THR A 94 -4.02 -13.05 -7.80
N GLU A 95 -3.65 -14.22 -7.28
CA GLU A 95 -4.53 -15.41 -7.27
C GLU A 95 -5.85 -15.13 -6.53
N SER A 96 -5.77 -14.43 -5.39
CA SER A 96 -6.94 -14.04 -4.61
C SER A 96 -7.85 -13.07 -5.37
N ALA A 97 -7.27 -12.11 -6.09
CA ALA A 97 -8.00 -11.14 -6.90
C ALA A 97 -8.69 -11.81 -8.10
N GLU A 98 -8.02 -12.73 -8.78
CA GLU A 98 -8.61 -13.52 -9.89
C GLU A 98 -9.75 -14.43 -9.40
N ALA A 99 -9.58 -15.05 -8.24
CA ALA A 99 -10.65 -15.82 -7.60
C ALA A 99 -11.82 -14.93 -7.18
N ALA A 100 -11.56 -13.70 -6.71
CA ALA A 100 -12.60 -12.72 -6.41
C ALA A 100 -13.35 -12.28 -7.68
N ALA A 101 -12.65 -12.00 -8.77
CA ALA A 101 -13.25 -11.66 -10.07
C ALA A 101 -14.16 -12.79 -10.58
N THR A 102 -13.69 -14.04 -10.50
CA THR A 102 -14.49 -15.21 -10.89
C THR A 102 -15.77 -15.34 -10.05
N ARG A 103 -15.67 -15.16 -8.72
CA ARG A 103 -16.84 -15.18 -7.82
C ARG A 103 -17.81 -14.05 -8.13
N ALA A 104 -17.31 -12.85 -8.42
CA ALA A 104 -18.11 -11.66 -8.70
C ALA A 104 -19.09 -11.83 -9.88
N GLU A 105 -18.72 -12.62 -10.90
CA GLU A 105 -19.57 -12.89 -12.07
C GLU A 105 -20.90 -13.55 -11.70
N THR A 106 -20.92 -14.35 -10.63
CA THR A 106 -22.10 -15.11 -10.19
C THR A 106 -22.84 -14.46 -9.02
N ARG A 107 -22.34 -13.33 -8.51
CA ARG A 107 -22.93 -12.63 -7.36
C ARG A 107 -24.07 -11.71 -7.79
N PRO A 108 -25.33 -12.00 -7.46
CA PRO A 108 -26.48 -11.21 -7.94
C PRO A 108 -26.56 -9.83 -7.27
N ASP A 109 -25.94 -9.66 -6.11
CA ASP A 109 -25.85 -8.42 -5.33
C ASP A 109 -24.81 -7.42 -5.87
N PHE A 110 -23.96 -7.84 -6.80
CA PHE A 110 -22.93 -6.97 -7.38
C PHE A 110 -23.47 -6.26 -8.63
N SER A 111 -23.29 -4.93 -8.69
CA SER A 111 -23.59 -4.17 -9.90
C SER A 111 -22.62 -4.54 -11.04
N PRO A 112 -22.99 -4.30 -12.31
CA PRO A 112 -22.07 -4.48 -13.44
C PRO A 112 -20.77 -3.68 -13.28
N SER A 113 -20.85 -2.44 -12.80
CA SER A 113 -19.67 -1.58 -12.58
C SER A 113 -18.74 -2.11 -11.50
N LEU A 114 -19.29 -2.69 -10.41
CA LEU A 114 -18.49 -3.32 -9.38
C LEU A 114 -17.76 -4.56 -9.91
N ARG A 115 -18.45 -5.41 -10.70
CA ARG A 115 -17.81 -6.58 -11.34
C ARG A 115 -16.68 -6.17 -12.28
N GLU A 116 -16.90 -5.12 -13.07
CA GLU A 116 -15.87 -4.58 -13.97
C GLU A 116 -14.66 -4.05 -13.19
N SER A 117 -14.89 -3.30 -12.10
CA SER A 117 -13.83 -2.81 -11.24
C SER A 117 -13.00 -3.95 -10.65
N ILE A 118 -13.65 -5.00 -10.10
CA ILE A 118 -12.94 -6.17 -9.55
C ILE A 118 -12.13 -6.88 -10.64
N ARG A 119 -12.69 -7.04 -11.85
CA ARG A 119 -11.98 -7.66 -12.98
C ARG A 119 -10.77 -6.83 -13.40
N LYS A 120 -10.90 -5.51 -13.45
CA LYS A 120 -9.81 -4.59 -13.76
C LYS A 120 -8.70 -4.73 -12.71
N THR A 121 -9.03 -4.72 -11.43
CA THR A 121 -8.04 -4.92 -10.35
C THR A 121 -7.28 -6.23 -10.51
N ALA A 122 -7.97 -7.34 -10.77
CA ALA A 122 -7.31 -8.63 -11.01
C ALA A 122 -6.37 -8.60 -12.23
N SER A 123 -6.79 -7.95 -13.32
CA SER A 123 -5.95 -7.78 -14.52
C SER A 123 -4.72 -6.92 -14.27
N ASP A 124 -4.87 -5.82 -13.54
CA ASP A 124 -3.77 -4.90 -13.20
C ASP A 124 -2.73 -5.63 -12.34
N MET A 125 -3.17 -6.39 -11.33
CA MET A 125 -2.28 -7.19 -10.47
C MET A 125 -1.57 -8.30 -11.24
N ARG A 126 -2.26 -8.98 -12.16
CA ARG A 126 -1.63 -9.98 -13.05
C ARG A 126 -0.54 -9.34 -13.90
N HIS A 127 -0.78 -8.16 -14.46
CA HIS A 127 0.22 -7.43 -15.23
C HIS A 127 1.44 -7.08 -14.37
N GLN A 128 1.23 -6.55 -13.16
CA GLN A 128 2.31 -6.27 -12.21
C GLN A 128 3.13 -7.52 -11.88
N LEU A 129 2.47 -8.65 -11.64
CA LEU A 129 3.15 -9.93 -11.35
C LEU A 129 4.00 -10.38 -12.53
N THR A 130 3.47 -10.35 -13.75
CA THR A 130 4.24 -10.74 -14.95
C THR A 130 5.48 -9.86 -15.15
N THR A 131 5.37 -8.55 -14.93
CA THR A 131 6.52 -7.63 -15.00
C THR A 131 7.55 -7.96 -13.92
N ALA A 132 7.12 -8.15 -12.67
CA ALA A 132 8.02 -8.50 -11.56
C ALA A 132 8.73 -9.85 -11.75
N GLU A 133 8.04 -10.87 -12.30
CA GLU A 133 8.64 -12.17 -12.62
C GLU A 133 9.72 -12.05 -13.71
N ALA A 134 9.54 -11.16 -14.67
CA ALA A 134 10.50 -10.92 -15.74
C ALA A 134 11.76 -10.15 -15.26
N GLU A 135 11.62 -9.27 -14.27
CA GLU A 135 12.74 -8.52 -13.68
C GLU A 135 13.56 -9.35 -12.68
N GLY A 136 12.95 -10.36 -12.07
CA GLY A 136 13.62 -11.28 -11.14
C GLY A 136 14.24 -12.54 -11.75
N SER A 137 14.12 -12.73 -13.08
CA SER A 137 14.69 -13.87 -13.84
C SER A 137 16.02 -13.52 -14.50
#